data_AF-A0A3D0THA3-F1
#
_entry.id   AF-A0A3D0THA3-F1
#
_cell.length_a   1.000
_cell.length_b   1.000
_cell.length_c   1.000
_cell.angle_alpha   90.00
_cell.angle_beta   90.00
_cell.angle_gamma   90.00
#
_symmetry.space_group_name_H-M   'P 1'
#
loop_
_entity.id
_entity.type
_entity.pdbx_description
1 polymer ?
#
loop_
_entity_poly.entity_id
_entity_poly.type
_entity_poly.pdbx_seq_one_letter_code
_entity_poly.pdbx_strand_id
1 'polypeptide(L)'
;QHKGDQHSIKKALEGHGPYIGLVASTKRAKLVFKYLLDEGVAPEELKRVHSPAGLDFAGTTPEEIALSIVGEMVTIRRGGSGKSMMELK
;
A
#
# COMPACT_ATOMS: atom_id res chain seq x y z
N GLN A 1 19.56 9.54 3.75
CA GLN A 1 19.23 9.07 2.38
C GLN A 1 17.93 8.29 2.45
N HIS A 2 16.91 8.75 1.76
CA HIS A 2 15.51 8.31 1.91
C HIS A 2 14.76 8.54 0.56
N LYS A 3 15.49 8.31 -0.56
CA LYS A 3 15.04 8.53 -1.95
C LYS A 3 14.57 7.23 -2.65
N GLY A 4 14.70 6.08 -1.98
CA GLY A 4 14.39 4.78 -2.57
C GLY A 4 12.89 4.56 -2.79
N ASP A 5 12.07 4.99 -1.83
CA ASP A 5 10.60 4.78 -1.87
C ASP A 5 9.98 5.47 -3.08
N GLN A 6 10.33 6.74 -3.32
CA GLN A 6 9.79 7.54 -4.41
C GLN A 6 10.15 6.93 -5.76
N HIS A 7 11.41 6.53 -5.94
CA HIS A 7 11.86 5.88 -7.18
C HIS A 7 11.16 4.54 -7.40
N SER A 8 11.04 3.73 -6.34
CA SER A 8 10.43 2.40 -6.41
C SER A 8 8.94 2.49 -6.74
N ILE A 9 8.21 3.43 -6.12
CA ILE A 9 6.78 3.64 -6.42
C ILE A 9 6.60 4.20 -7.83
N LYS A 10 7.42 5.16 -8.26
CA LYS A 10 7.36 5.68 -9.65
C LYS A 10 7.52 4.55 -10.67
N LYS A 11 8.50 3.66 -10.48
CA LYS A 11 8.67 2.47 -11.33
C LYS A 11 7.54 1.46 -11.21
N ALA A 12 7.00 1.23 -10.00
CA ALA A 12 5.88 0.30 -9.83
C ALA A 12 4.62 0.79 -10.57
N LEU A 13 4.40 2.11 -10.63
CA LEU A 13 3.28 2.74 -11.35
C LEU A 13 3.38 2.60 -12.87
N GLU A 14 4.59 2.47 -13.44
CA GLU A 14 4.79 2.14 -14.86
C GLU A 14 4.27 0.73 -15.21
N GLY A 15 4.15 -0.14 -14.21
CA GLY A 15 3.57 -1.47 -14.35
C GLY A 15 2.04 -1.48 -14.23
N HIS A 16 1.44 -2.61 -14.63
CA HIS A 16 -0.01 -2.85 -14.53
C HIS A 16 -0.35 -3.79 -13.37
N GLY A 17 0.46 -3.79 -12.31
CA GLY A 17 0.24 -4.64 -11.14
C GLY A 17 -1.11 -4.31 -10.47
N PRO A 18 -1.89 -5.33 -10.04
CA PRO A 18 -3.18 -5.12 -9.39
C PRO A 18 -3.07 -4.56 -7.96
N TYR A 19 -1.85 -4.51 -7.41
CA TYR A 19 -1.56 -4.01 -6.08
C TYR A 19 -0.16 -3.38 -6.04
N ILE A 20 -0.06 -2.18 -5.47
CA ILE A 20 1.21 -1.51 -5.18
C ILE A 20 1.18 -1.09 -3.71
N GLY A 21 1.94 -1.78 -2.86
CA GLY A 21 2.00 -1.50 -1.43
C GLY A 21 3.21 -0.65 -1.06
N LEU A 22 3.00 0.43 -0.30
CA LEU A 22 4.05 1.21 0.33
C LEU A 22 4.06 0.95 1.84
N VAL A 23 5.05 0.17 2.30
CA VAL A 23 5.32 -0.10 3.71
C VAL A 23 5.97 1.13 4.36
N ALA A 24 5.14 2.09 4.76
CA ALA A 24 5.58 3.33 5.37
C ALA A 24 4.51 3.86 6.34
N SER A 25 4.92 4.61 7.35
CA SER A 25 3.96 5.33 8.20
C SER A 25 3.16 6.34 7.39
N THR A 26 1.95 6.70 7.84
CA THR A 26 1.10 7.68 7.16
C THR A 26 1.83 9.02 6.90
N LYS A 27 2.64 9.47 7.87
CA LYS A 27 3.46 10.69 7.73
C LYS A 27 4.46 10.55 6.60
N ARG A 28 5.14 9.40 6.51
CA ARG A 28 6.14 9.11 5.48
C ARG A 28 5.49 8.96 4.10
N ALA A 29 4.37 8.26 4.00
CA ALA A 29 3.60 8.10 2.77
C ALA A 29 3.18 9.45 2.17
N LYS A 30 2.70 10.38 3.00
CA LYS A 30 2.36 11.76 2.57
C LYS A 30 3.54 12.49 1.92
N LEU A 31 4.75 12.32 2.45
CA LEU A 31 5.96 12.91 1.86
C LEU A 31 6.31 12.28 0.51
N VAL A 32 6.16 10.96 0.39
CA VAL A 32 6.37 10.24 -0.88
C VAL A 32 5.36 10.69 -1.93
N PHE A 33 4.07 10.74 -1.59
CA PHE A 33 3.02 11.19 -2.51
C PHE A 33 3.19 12.64 -2.93
N LYS A 34 3.52 13.53 -2.00
CA LYS A 34 3.83 14.92 -2.33
C LYS A 34 4.97 15.01 -3.34
N TYR A 35 6.07 14.28 -3.11
CA TYR A 35 7.20 14.26 -4.04
C TYR A 35 6.78 13.75 -5.43
N LEU A 36 5.99 12.68 -5.51
CA LEU A 36 5.55 12.11 -6.78
C LEU A 36 4.60 13.04 -7.55
N LEU A 37 3.72 13.75 -6.84
CA LEU A 37 2.88 14.81 -7.44
C LEU A 37 3.74 15.94 -8.00
N ASP A 38 4.73 16.40 -7.21
CA ASP A 38 5.66 17.46 -7.63
C ASP A 38 6.52 17.02 -8.85
N GLU A 39 6.71 15.72 -9.07
CA GLU A 39 7.37 15.10 -10.23
C GLU A 39 6.43 14.84 -11.43
N GLY A 40 5.15 15.21 -11.33
CA GLY A 40 4.17 15.10 -12.42
C GLY A 40 3.43 13.75 -12.50
N VAL A 41 3.51 12.90 -11.47
CA VAL A 41 2.64 11.71 -11.40
C VAL A 41 1.21 12.17 -11.16
N ALA A 42 0.27 11.69 -11.98
CA ALA A 42 -1.13 12.06 -11.85
C ALA A 42 -1.70 11.59 -10.48
N PRO A 43 -2.53 12.40 -9.81
CA PRO A 43 -3.20 11.99 -8.57
C PRO A 43 -3.97 10.67 -8.69
N GLU A 44 -4.49 10.40 -9.89
CA GLU A 44 -5.29 9.22 -10.21
C GLU A 44 -4.46 7.94 -10.22
N GLU A 45 -3.19 8.03 -10.65
CA GLU A 45 -2.25 6.92 -10.58
C GLU A 45 -1.86 6.63 -9.12
N LEU A 46 -1.73 7.65 -8.29
CA LEU A 46 -1.39 7.47 -6.86
C LEU A 46 -2.49 6.74 -6.08
N LYS A 47 -3.75 6.75 -6.53
CA LYS A 47 -4.84 5.96 -5.94
C LYS A 47 -4.59 4.46 -6.02
N ARG A 48 -3.69 4.01 -6.91
CA ARG A 48 -3.28 2.60 -7.03
C ARG A 48 -2.28 2.18 -5.94
N VAL A 49 -1.76 3.11 -5.15
CA VAL A 49 -0.77 2.86 -4.10
C VAL A 49 -1.45 2.76 -2.74
N HIS A 50 -1.32 1.60 -2.10
CA HIS A 50 -1.83 1.30 -0.77
C HIS A 50 -0.79 1.71 0.29
N SER A 51 -1.16 2.59 1.22
CA SER A 51 -0.26 3.00 2.30
C SER A 51 -0.99 3.52 3.54
N PRO A 52 -0.61 3.08 4.76
CA PRO A 52 0.30 1.97 5.04
C PRO A 52 -0.20 0.65 4.43
N ALA A 53 0.72 -0.12 3.85
CA ALA A 53 0.37 -1.42 3.26
C ALA A 53 0.00 -2.44 4.36
N GLY A 54 -1.03 -3.23 4.11
CA GLY A 54 -1.52 -4.30 4.97
C GLY A 54 -2.86 -4.03 5.63
N LEU A 55 -3.50 -5.12 6.07
CA LEU A 55 -4.70 -5.07 6.91
C LEU A 55 -4.35 -4.59 8.33
N ASP A 56 -5.33 -4.04 9.04
CA ASP A 56 -5.16 -3.63 10.42
C ASP A 56 -5.17 -4.86 11.36
N PHE A 57 -3.98 -5.39 11.63
CA PHE A 57 -3.78 -6.48 12.58
C PHE A 57 -3.31 -6.00 13.96
N ALA A 58 -3.13 -4.69 14.14
CA ALA A 58 -2.41 -4.12 15.28
C ALA A 58 -1.02 -4.75 15.54
N GLY A 59 -0.48 -5.48 14.55
CA GLY A 59 0.79 -6.21 14.65
C GLY A 59 2.00 -5.29 14.57
N THR A 60 3.05 -5.63 15.30
CA THR A 60 4.29 -4.84 15.35
C THR A 60 5.53 -5.63 14.95
N THR A 61 5.41 -6.97 14.88
CA THR A 61 6.49 -7.84 14.43
C THR A 61 6.57 -7.87 12.89
N PRO A 62 7.75 -8.10 12.31
CA PRO A 62 7.90 -8.26 10.87
C PRO A 62 6.98 -9.34 10.27
N GLU A 63 6.77 -10.45 10.98
CA GLU A 63 5.92 -11.56 10.57
C GLU A 63 4.44 -11.15 10.50
N GLU A 64 3.96 -10.40 11.49
CA GLU A 64 2.60 -9.88 11.50
C GLU A 64 2.38 -8.83 10.41
N ILE A 65 3.37 -7.96 10.16
CA ILE A 65 3.34 -6.98 9.07
C ILE A 65 3.32 -7.70 7.72
N ALA A 66 4.15 -8.72 7.55
CA ALA A 66 4.16 -9.52 6.32
C ALA A 66 2.79 -10.20 6.09
N LEU A 67 2.22 -10.81 7.14
CA LEU A 67 0.93 -11.46 7.07
C LEU A 67 -0.19 -10.46 6.73
N SER A 68 -0.15 -9.26 7.29
CA SER A 68 -1.16 -8.24 7.03
C SER A 68 -1.13 -7.76 5.57
N ILE A 69 0.07 -7.60 4.99
CA ILE A 69 0.26 -7.25 3.58
C ILE A 69 -0.23 -8.37 2.66
N VAL A 70 0.10 -9.63 2.98
CA VAL A 70 -0.39 -10.79 2.21
C VAL A 70 -1.92 -10.88 2.29
N GLY A 71 -2.51 -10.62 3.46
CA GLY A 71 -3.96 -10.56 3.66
C GLY A 71 -4.62 -9.49 2.78
N GLU A 72 -4.07 -8.28 2.74
CA GLU A 72 -4.57 -7.19 1.90
C GLU A 72 -4.50 -7.55 0.41
N MET A 73 -3.37 -8.09 -0.05
CA MET A 73 -3.19 -8.52 -1.45
C MET A 73 -4.24 -9.57 -1.88
N VAL A 74 -4.49 -10.57 -1.04
CA VAL A 74 -5.48 -11.61 -1.33
C VAL A 74 -6.90 -11.03 -1.33
N THR A 75 -7.19 -10.14 -0.38
CA THR A 75 -8.48 -9.46 -0.25
C THR A 75 -8.82 -8.69 -1.51
N ILE A 76 -7.90 -7.85 -2.00
CA ILE A 76 -8.06 -7.07 -3.23
C ILE A 76 -8.21 -8.00 -4.44
N ARG A 77 -7.34 -9.01 -4.57
CA ARG A 77 -7.37 -9.96 -5.69
C ARG A 77 -8.69 -10.75 -5.78
N ARG A 78 -9.34 -11.02 -4.65
CA ARG A 78 -10.57 -11.80 -4.57
C ARG A 78 -11.83 -10.95 -4.46
N GLY A 79 -11.71 -9.63 -4.29
CA GLY A 79 -12.85 -8.74 -4.02
C GLY A 79 -13.49 -8.95 -2.64
N GLY A 80 -12.71 -9.43 -1.66
CA GLY A 80 -13.16 -9.62 -0.29
C GLY A 80 -13.18 -8.32 0.51
N SER A 81 -13.74 -8.35 1.72
CA SER A 81 -13.78 -7.19 2.63
C SER A 81 -12.67 -7.18 3.69
N GLY A 82 -11.98 -8.32 3.91
CA GLY A 82 -11.02 -8.48 5.00
C GLY A 82 -11.65 -8.53 6.40
N LYS A 83 -12.99 -8.46 6.51
CA LYS A 83 -13.73 -8.55 7.77
C LYS A 83 -13.86 -9.98 8.28
N SER A 84 -14.12 -10.13 9.57
CA SER A 84 -14.44 -11.44 10.15
C SER A 84 -15.70 -12.03 9.52
N MET A 85 -15.70 -13.34 9.24
CA MET A 85 -16.89 -14.04 8.76
C MET A 85 -18.06 -14.00 9.74
N MET A 86 -17.80 -13.75 11.03
CA MET A 86 -18.87 -13.54 12.02
C MET A 86 -19.58 -12.19 11.82
N GLU A 87 -18.90 -11.16 11.33
CA GLU A 87 -19.47 -9.83 11.07
C GLU A 87 -20.27 -9.77 9.75
N LEU A 88 -20.06 -10.74 8.85
CA LEU A 88 -20.75 -10.82 7.55
C LEU A 88 -22.01 -11.68 7.59
N LYS A 89 -22.26 -12.37 8.70
CA LYS A 89 -23.46 -13.17 8.94
C LYS A 89 -24.48 -12.36 9.73
#